data_AF-W2IY80-F1
#
_entry.id   AF-W2IY80-F1
#
_cell.length_a   1.000
_cell.length_b   1.000
_cell.length_c   1.000
_cell.angle_alpha   90.00
_cell.angle_beta   90.00
_cell.angle_gamma   90.00
#
_symmetry.space_group_name_H-M   'P 1'
#
loop_
_entity.id
_entity.type
_entity.pdbx_description
1 polymer ?
#
loop_
_entity_poly.entity_id
_entity_poly.type
_entity_poly.pdbx_seq_one_letter_code
_entity_poly.pdbx_strand_id
1 'polypeptide(L)' 'MKRVLVVDIDVHHGDGTQEAFYYSEKVTTVSFHLHEPGFFFGTGTDTEIGAERGKYDNFNVPLQRGITDEQLHGVSSAL' A
#
# COMPACT_ATOMS: atom_id res chain seq x y z
N MET A 1 -7.29 9.33 -20.86
CA MET A 1 -6.12 9.66 -20.02
C MET A 1 -5.37 8.37 -19.69
N LYS A 2 -4.04 8.41 -19.54
CA LYS A 2 -3.24 7.26 -19.06
C LYS A 2 -3.11 7.36 -17.54
N ARG A 3 -3.28 6.23 -16.84
CA ARG A 3 -3.01 6.08 -15.40
C ARG A 3 -1.84 5.13 -15.20
N VAL A 4 -1.14 5.29 -14.08
CA VAL A 4 -0.07 4.39 -13.63
C VAL A 4 -0.55 3.67 -12.38
N LEU A 5 -0.30 2.37 -12.31
CA LEU A 5 -0.44 1.57 -11.10
C LEU A 5 0.96 1.21 -10.63
N VAL A 6 1.27 1.52 -9.38
CA VAL A 6 2.49 1.09 -8.70
C VAL A 6 2.10 0.01 -7.69
N VAL A 7 2.73 -1.16 -7.83
CA VAL A 7 2.57 -2.28 -6.90
C VAL A 7 3.90 -2.48 -6.20
N ASP A 8 3.90 -2.36 -4.88
CA ASP A 8 5.05 -2.55 -4.01
C ASP A 8 4.89 -3.84 -3.19
N ILE A 9 5.88 -4.72 -3.30
CA ILE A 9 5.94 -6.03 -2.65
C ILE A 9 7.18 -6.15 -1.74
N ASP A 10 7.87 -5.04 -1.46
CA ASP A 10 8.90 -5.02 -0.41
C ASP A 10 8.25 -5.27 0.96
N VAL A 11 9.02 -5.83 1.91
CA VAL A 11 8.51 -6.09 3.26
C VAL A 11 8.22 -4.79 4.02
N HIS A 12 8.87 -3.68 3.66
CA HIS A 12 8.62 -2.37 4.24
C HIS A 12 7.55 -1.62 3.44
N HIS A 13 6.82 -0.76 4.14
CA HIS A 13 5.88 0.14 3.49
C HIS A 13 6.60 1.05 2.48
N GLY A 14 6.05 1.15 1.27
CA GLY A 14 6.50 2.05 0.20
C GLY A 14 6.16 3.53 0.46
N ASP A 15 6.49 4.03 1.64
CA ASP A 15 6.11 5.33 2.18
C ASP A 15 6.48 6.51 1.28
N GLY A 16 7.69 6.54 0.73
CA GLY A 16 8.14 7.60 -0.17
C GLY A 16 7.37 7.61 -1.50
N THR A 17 7.00 6.44 -2.01
CA THR A 17 6.17 6.32 -3.22
C THR A 17 4.74 6.78 -2.94
N GLN A 18 4.17 6.36 -1.81
CA GLN A 18 2.87 6.83 -1.34
C GLN A 18 2.86 8.36 -1.21
N GLU A 19 3.84 8.94 -0.50
CA GLU A 19 3.91 10.39 -0.25
C GLU A 19 3.99 11.18 -1.57
N ALA A 20 4.82 10.72 -2.52
CA ALA A 20 5.00 11.37 -3.81
C ALA A 20 3.69 11.49 -4.64
N PHE A 21 2.73 10.60 -4.42
CA PHE A 21 1.48 10.54 -5.19
C PHE A 21 0.21 10.70 -4.36
N TYR A 22 0.31 10.99 -3.06
CA TYR A 22 -0.80 10.98 -2.11
C TYR A 22 -2.01 11.85 -2.51
N TYR A 23 -1.78 12.87 -3.33
CA TYR A 23 -2.80 13.82 -3.80
C TYR A 23 -3.19 13.65 -5.29
N SER A 24 -2.68 12.63 -5.98
CA SER A 24 -2.79 12.46 -7.42
C SER A 24 -3.74 11.35 -7.85
N GLU A 25 -4.81 11.69 -8.58
CA GLU A 25 -5.71 10.70 -9.22
C GLU A 25 -5.08 9.95 -10.42
N LYS A 26 -3.83 10.29 -10.78
CA LYS A 26 -3.16 9.74 -11.98
C LYS A 26 -2.30 8.52 -11.68
N VAL A 27 -1.94 8.34 -10.41
CA VAL A 27 -1.07 7.25 -9.96
C VAL A 27 -1.77 6.59 -8.78
N THR A 28 -2.03 5.30 -8.92
CA THR A 28 -2.54 4.48 -7.83
C THR A 28 -1.38 3.72 -7.22
N THR A 29 -1.22 3.78 -5.91
CA THR A 29 -0.20 3.06 -5.15
C THR A 29 -0.85 1.92 -4.37
N VAL A 30 -0.28 0.73 -4.47
CA VAL A 30 -0.67 -0.46 -3.70
C VAL A 30 0.57 -1.01 -3.03
N SER A 31 0.60 -1.07 -1.71
CA SER A 31 1.75 -1.60 -0.95
C SER A 31 1.32 -2.73 -0.03
N PHE A 32 1.98 -3.88 -0.18
CA PHE A 32 1.86 -5.03 0.72
C PHE A 32 3.08 -5.06 1.62
N HIS A 33 2.92 -4.88 2.93
CA HIS A 33 4.06 -4.74 3.82
C HIS A 33 3.75 -5.24 5.22
N LEU A 34 4.80 -5.60 5.95
CA LEU A 34 4.67 -5.98 7.36
C LEU A 34 4.35 -4.74 8.19
N HIS A 35 3.28 -4.80 8.99
CA HIS A 35 2.88 -3.70 9.86
C HIS A 35 2.59 -4.22 11.28
N GLU A 36 3.58 -4.06 12.16
CA GLU A 36 3.54 -4.48 13.56
C GLU A 36 4.10 -3.37 14.46
N PRO A 37 3.66 -3.25 15.73
CA PRO A 37 4.24 -2.29 16.67
C PRO A 37 5.77 -2.44 16.77
N GLY A 38 6.49 -1.36 16.47
CA GLY A 38 7.95 -1.33 16.50
C GLY A 38 8.63 -1.83 15.21
N PHE A 39 7.88 -2.20 14.17
CA PHE A 39 8.42 -2.44 12.84
C PHE A 39 8.51 -1.13 12.05
N PHE A 40 9.66 -0.91 11.42
CA PHE A 40 9.96 0.30 10.67
C PHE A 40 9.21 0.29 9.32
N PHE A 41 8.57 1.36 8.85
CA PHE A 41 8.57 2.76 9.31
C PHE A 41 7.37 3.16 10.21
N GLY A 42 6.41 2.26 10.46
CA GLY A 42 5.24 2.54 11.29
C GLY A 42 4.14 3.39 10.64
N THR A 43 4.25 3.63 9.33
CA THR A 43 3.19 4.16 8.44
C THR A 43 2.60 3.01 7.61
N GLY A 44 1.56 3.28 6.81
CA GLY A 44 0.95 2.29 5.94
C GLY A 44 -0.27 1.62 6.57
N THR A 45 -1.03 2.33 7.39
CA THR A 45 -2.31 1.79 7.87
C THR A 45 -3.32 1.69 6.72
N ASP A 46 -4.27 0.78 6.84
CA ASP A 46 -5.38 0.60 5.89
C ASP A 46 -6.28 1.84 5.76
N THR A 47 -6.20 2.76 6.72
CA THR A 47 -6.90 4.05 6.73
C THR A 47 -6.18 5.17 5.96
N GLU A 48 -4.92 4.99 5.59
CA GLU A 48 -4.18 5.93 4.74
C GLU A 48 -4.60 5.72 3.27
N ILE A 49 -5.63 6.44 2.82
CA ILE A 49 -6.27 6.22 1.51
C ILE A 49 -6.00 7.32 0.48
N GLY A 50 -4.98 8.15 0.72
CA GLY A 50 -4.72 9.34 -0.09
C GLY A 50 -5.59 10.53 0.32
N ALA A 51 -5.40 11.67 -0.35
CA ALA A 51 -6.07 12.92 -0.03
C ALA A 51 -6.47 13.71 -1.28
N GLU A 52 -7.44 14.60 -1.11
CA GLU A 52 -7.98 15.45 -2.17
C GLU A 52 -8.37 14.64 -3.42
N ARG A 53 -7.69 14.90 -4.55
CA ARG A 53 -7.93 14.20 -5.81
C ARG A 53 -7.39 12.78 -5.81
N GLY A 54 -6.34 12.50 -5.02
CA GLY A 54 -5.77 11.16 -4.84
C GLY A 54 -6.49 10.34 -3.77
N LYS A 55 -7.59 10.83 -3.20
CA LYS A 55 -8.39 10.05 -2.26
C LYS A 55 -8.94 8.82 -2.99
N TYR A 56 -8.72 7.65 -2.39
CA TYR A 56 -8.99 6.32 -2.95
C TYR A 56 -8.02 5.86 -4.06
N ASP A 57 -6.89 6.55 -4.25
CA ASP A 57 -5.79 6.12 -5.12
C ASP A 57 -4.55 5.68 -4.33
N ASN A 58 -4.66 5.48 -3.02
CA ASN A 58 -3.63 4.84 -2.20
C ASN A 58 -4.22 3.66 -1.43
N PHE A 59 -3.61 2.49 -1.56
CA PHE A 59 -4.04 1.25 -0.93
C PHE A 59 -2.88 0.65 -0.15
N ASN A 60 -3.07 0.56 1.16
CA ASN A 60 -2.14 -0.14 2.04
C ASN A 60 -2.75 -1.48 2.47
N VAL A 61 -1.93 -2.52 2.40
CA VAL A 61 -2.28 -3.88 2.81
C VAL A 61 -1.33 -4.24 3.96
N PRO A 62 -1.64 -3.83 5.20
CA PRO A 62 -0.83 -4.17 6.36
C PRO A 62 -0.94 -5.66 6.66
N LEU A 63 0.20 -6.35 6.64
CA LEU A 63 0.32 -7.79 6.85
C LEU A 63 0.97 -8.10 8.20
N GLN A 64 0.73 -9.33 8.68
CA GLN A 64 1.37 -9.88 9.87
C GLN A 64 2.55 -10.77 9.52
N ARG A 65 3.49 -10.91 10.45
CA ARG A 65 4.65 -11.77 10.28
C ARG A 65 4.25 -13.23 10.07
N GLY A 66 4.94 -13.89 9.15
CA GLY A 66 4.70 -15.30 8.85
C GLY A 66 3.54 -15.55 7.88
N ILE A 67 3.08 -14.53 7.15
CA ILE A 67 2.15 -14.72 6.04
C ILE A 67 2.69 -15.76 5.06
N THR A 68 1.82 -16.66 4.61
CA THR A 68 2.15 -17.68 3.61
C THR A 68 1.79 -17.22 2.19
N ASP A 69 2.33 -17.90 1.18
CA ASP A 69 2.01 -17.64 -0.22
C ASP A 69 0.50 -17.76 -0.50
N GLU A 70 -0.18 -18.75 0.11
CA GLU A 70 -1.63 -18.95 -0.06
C GLU A 70 -2.43 -17.79 0.53
N GLN A 71 -2.03 -17.30 1.71
CA GLN A 71 -2.66 -16.14 2.34
C GLN A 71 -2.42 -14.86 1.54
N LEU A 72 -1.18 -14.63 1.10
CA LEU A 72 -0.81 -13.47 0.29
C LEU A 72 -1.56 -13.48 -1.04
N HIS A 73 -1.63 -14.63 -1.71
CA HIS A 73 -2.42 -14.81 -2.92
C HIS A 73 -3.91 -14.54 -2.68
N GLY A 74 -4.44 -14.98 -1.53
CA GLY A 74 -5.83 -14.73 -1.13
C GLY A 74 -6.16 -13.25 -1.01
N VAL A 75 -5.30 -12.47 -0.35
CA VAL A 75 -5.52 -11.01 -0.20
C VAL A 75 -5.23 -10.24 -1.48
N SER A 76 -4.20 -10.61 -2.24
CA SER A 76 -3.87 -9.91 -3.49
C SER A 76 -4.90 -10.13 -4.59
N SER A 77 -5.63 -11.25 -4.57
CA SER A 77 -6.69 -11.55 -5.55
C SER A 77 -8.00 -10.81 -5.27
N ALA A 78 -8.13 -10.18 -4.09
CA ALA A 78 -9.32 -9.45 -3.66
C ALA A 78 -9.24 -7.93 -3.94
N LEU A 79 -8.09 -7.44 -4.42
CA LEU A 79 -7.81 -6.04 -4.79
C LEU A 79 -8.01 -5.83 -6.29
#